data_AF-A0A969WQP4-F1
#
_entry.id   AF-A0A969WQP4-F1
#
_cell.length_a   1.000
_cell.length_b   1.000
_cell.length_c   1.000
_cell.angle_alpha   90.00
_cell.angle_beta   90.00
_cell.angle_gamma   90.00
#
_symmetry.space_group_name_H-M   'P 1'
#
loop_
_entity.id
_entity.type
_entity.pdbx_description
1 polymer ?
#
loop_
_entity_poly.entity_id
_entity_poly.type
_entity_poly.pdbx_seq_one_letter_code
_entity_poly.pdbx_strand_id
1 'polypeptide(L)' 'MSYTKNKFEASDGVNIVYHKWIPESEDIKAVLVIAHGMAEHAYRYDDFAKFLNVNNFAVYA' A
#
# COMPACT_ATOMS: atom_id res chain seq x y z
N MET A 1 -5.00 6.11 11.08
CA MET A 1 -4.70 5.50 9.77
C MET A 1 -5.04 4.03 9.86
N SER A 2 -5.62 3.43 8.82
CA SER A 2 -5.84 1.98 8.79
C SER A 2 -4.75 1.29 7.98
N TYR A 3 -4.01 0.36 8.61
CA TYR A 3 -3.05 -0.52 7.97
C TYR A 3 -3.58 -1.95 7.90
N THR A 4 -3.49 -2.59 6.74
CA THR A 4 -3.84 -4.00 6.56
C THR A 4 -2.87 -4.70 5.61
N LYS A 5 -2.63 -5.99 5.87
CA LYS A 5 -1.90 -6.90 4.98
C LYS A 5 -2.91 -7.87 4.38
N ASN A 6 -2.98 -7.95 3.06
CA ASN A 6 -3.92 -8.79 2.33
C ASN A 6 -3.21 -9.54 1.20
N LYS A 7 -3.98 -10.35 0.47
CA LYS A 7 -3.53 -11.00 -0.75
C LYS A 7 -4.65 -10.99 -1.80
N PHE A 8 -4.29 -11.01 -3.07
CA PHE A 8 -5.22 -11.25 -4.17
C PHE A 8 -4.62 -12.26 -5.15
N GLU A 9 -5.47 -12.92 -5.92
CA GLU A 9 -5.05 -13.80 -7.01
C GLU A 9 -4.88 -12.98 -8.28
N ALA A 10 -3.67 -12.99 -8.85
CA ALA A 10 -3.38 -12.35 -10.11
C ALA A 10 -3.97 -13.15 -11.28
N SER A 11 -3.99 -12.55 -12.48
CA SER A 11 -4.57 -13.16 -13.68
C SER A 11 -3.91 -14.47 -14.11
N ASP A 12 -2.72 -14.78 -13.60
CA ASP A 12 -1.96 -16.01 -13.83
C ASP A 12 -2.12 -17.05 -12.70
N GLY A 13 -3.03 -16.80 -11.75
CA GLY A 13 -3.29 -17.67 -10.60
C GLY A 13 -2.30 -17.50 -9.44
N VAL A 14 -1.31 -16.60 -9.55
CA VAL A 14 -0.35 -16.36 -8.47
C VAL A 14 -0.98 -15.50 -7.38
N ASN A 15 -0.85 -15.91 -6.12
CA ASN A 15 -1.28 -15.09 -4.99
C ASN A 15 -0.23 -13.99 -4.71
N ILE A 16 -0.61 -12.73 -4.90
CA ILE A 16 0.22 -11.56 -4.59
C ILE A 16 -0.18 -11.03 -3.21
N VAL A 17 0.81 -10.93 -2.32
CA VAL A 17 0.66 -10.28 -1.01
C VAL A 17 0.92 -8.79 -1.17
N TYR A 18 0.07 -7.96 -0.57
CA TYR A 18 0.23 -6.52 -0.58
C TYR A 18 -0.12 -5.92 0.79
N HIS A 19 0.37 -4.70 1.01
CA HIS A 19 0.12 -3.87 2.17
C HIS A 19 -0.69 -2.66 1.74
N LYS A 20 -1.64 -2.26 2.59
CA LYS A 20 -2.56 -1.15 2.34
C LYS A 20 -2.53 -0.21 3.53
N TRP A 21 -2.37 1.08 3.25
CA TRP A 21 -2.39 2.17 4.22
C TRP A 21 -3.40 3.22 3.79
N ILE A 22 -4.46 3.39 4.58
CA ILE A 22 -5.56 4.33 4.30
C ILE A 22 -5.55 5.49 5.30
N PRO A 23 -5.55 6.74 4.80
CA PRO A 23 -5.58 7.91 5.67
C PRO A 23 -6.92 7.97 6.41
N GLU A 24 -6.97 8.65 7.55
CA GLU A 24 -8.23 8.82 8.30
C GLU A 24 -9.17 9.82 7.61
N SER A 25 -8.62 10.72 6.80
CA SER A 25 -9.39 11.66 6.00
C SER A 25 -10.25 10.94 4.97
N GLU A 26 -11.51 11.36 4.85
CA GLU A 26 -12.41 10.92 3.77
C GLU A 26 -12.06 11.60 2.43
N ASP A 27 -11.38 12.75 2.46
CA ASP A 27 -10.87 13.45 1.28
C ASP A 27 -9.53 12.86 0.82
N ILE A 28 -9.58 11.72 0.13
CA ILE A 28 -8.41 11.04 -0.44
C ILE A 28 -8.05 11.70 -1.78
N LYS A 29 -6.85 12.31 -1.84
CA LYS A 29 -6.38 13.03 -3.03
C LYS A 29 -6.04 12.11 -4.19
N ALA A 30 -5.40 10.99 -3.90
CA ALA A 30 -5.03 9.97 -4.88
C ALA A 30 -4.66 8.64 -4.20
N VAL A 31 -4.57 7.60 -5.03
CA VAL A 31 -3.99 6.31 -4.67
C VAL A 31 -2.59 6.20 -5.26
N LEU A 32 -1.59 5.95 -4.43
CA LEU A 32 -0.22 5.63 -4.84
C LEU A 32 0.01 4.12 -4.71
N VAL A 33 0.48 3.50 -5.80
CA VAL A 33 0.90 2.09 -5.81
C VAL A 33 2.42 2.05 -5.92
N ILE A 34 3.06 1.39 -4.96
CA ILE A 34 4.51 1.21 -4.93
C ILE A 34 4.83 -0.20 -5.45
N ALA A 35 5.42 -0.27 -6.64
CA ALA A 35 6.02 -1.50 -7.14
C ALA A 35 7.47 -1.58 -6.66
N HIS A 36 7.85 -2.67 -6.01
CA HIS A 36 9.19 -2.85 -5.45
C HIS A 36 10.02 -3.87 -6.26
N GLY A 37 11.34 -3.82 -6.06
CA GLY A 37 12.29 -4.68 -6.77
C GLY A 37 12.38 -6.11 -6.22
N MET A 38 13.14 -6.93 -6.92
CA MET A 38 13.50 -8.29 -6.50
C MET A 38 14.26 -8.24 -5.17
N ALA A 39 13.88 -9.11 -4.21
CA ALA A 39 14.39 -9.20 -2.84
C ALA A 39 13.89 -8.15 -1.82
N GLU A 40 12.93 -7.30 -2.17
CA GLU A 40 12.29 -6.38 -1.22
C GLU A 40 10.97 -6.95 -0.66
N HIS A 41 10.61 -6.52 0.55
CA HIS A 41 9.29 -6.75 1.13
C HIS A 41 8.52 -5.42 1.16
N ALA A 42 7.30 -5.41 0.63
CA ALA A 42 6.42 -4.25 0.58
C ALA A 42 6.25 -3.49 1.91
N TYR A 43 6.31 -4.16 3.07
CA TYR A 43 6.24 -3.50 4.38
C TYR A 43 7.39 -2.53 4.66
N ARG A 44 8.52 -2.61 3.93
CA ARG A 44 9.63 -1.64 4.05
C ARG A 44 9.18 -0.20 3.83
N TYR A 45 8.13 0.01 3.05
CA TYR A 45 7.61 1.34 2.75
C TYR A 45 6.67 1.90 3.83
N ASP A 46 6.53 1.26 4.99
CA ASP A 46 5.59 1.68 6.05
C ASP A 46 5.77 3.16 6.45
N ASP A 47 7.00 3.62 6.70
CA ASP A 47 7.26 5.02 7.07
C ASP A 47 6.91 6.00 5.94
N PHE A 48 7.22 5.62 4.69
CA PHE A 48 6.89 6.43 3.53
C PHE A 48 5.38 6.48 3.28
N ALA A 49 4.69 5.35 3.43
CA ALA A 49 3.25 5.25 3.33
C ALA A 49 2.56 6.09 4.42
N LYS A 50 3.07 6.07 5.66
CA LYS A 50 2.62 6.94 6.77
C LYS A 50 2.79 8.42 6.44
N PHE A 51 3.94 8.82 5.93
CA PHE A 51 4.18 10.20 5.49
C PHE A 51 3.16 10.64 4.42
N LEU A 52 2.89 9.79 3.43
CA LEU A 52 1.91 10.07 2.38
C LEU A 52 0.46 10.09 2.88
N ASN A 53 0.13 9.24 3.86
CA ASN A 53 -1.18 9.21 4.50
C ASN A 53 -1.48 10.54 5.22
N VAL A 54 -0.49 11.14 5.91
CA VAL A 54 -0.62 12.49 6.50
C VAL A 54 -0.96 13.54 5.45
N ASN A 55 -0.56 13.31 4.20
CA ASN A 55 -0.84 14.18 3.06
C ASN A 55 -2.11 13.81 2.28
N ASN A 56 -2.94 12.89 2.81
CA ASN A 56 -4.18 12.37 2.24
C ASN A 56 -4.01 11.52 0.97
N PHE A 57 -2.91 10.76 0.88
CA PHE A 57 -2.75 9.73 -0.15
C PHE A 57 -3.03 8.35 0.46
N ALA A 58 -3.85 7.55 -0.23
CA ALA A 58 -3.96 6.13 0.05
C ALA A 58 -2.78 5.41 -0.60
N VAL A 59 -2.15 4.47 0.10
CA VAL A 59 -0.94 3.78 -0.39
C VAL A 59 -1.14 2.28 -0.40
N TYR A 60 -0.69 1.65 -1.47
CA TYR A 60 -0.59 0.20 -1.64
C TYR A 60 0.85 -0.14 -2.03
N ALA A 61 1.41 -1.21 -1.46
CA ALA A 61 2.74 -1.71 -1.81
C ALA A 61 2.75 -3.24 -1.82
#